data_AF-A0A091C6F3-F1
#
_entry.id   AF-A0A091C6F3-F1
#
_cell.length_a   1.000
_cell.length_b   1.000
_cell.length_c   1.000
_cell.angle_alpha   90.00
_cell.angle_beta   90.00
_cell.angle_gamma   90.00
#
_symmetry.space_group_name_H-M   'P 1'
#
loop_
_entity.id
_entity.type
_entity.pdbx_description
1 polymer ?
#
loop_
_entity_poly.entity_id
_entity_poly.type
_entity_poly.pdbx_seq_one_letter_code
_entity_poly.pdbx_strand_id
1 'polypeptide(L)' 'MIVMAGMIGAGKTTYTTKIAEELQTQPFYEAVDENPILNKYYEDPEKYGFALQIYFLNKRFKSIKEAVF' A
#
# COMPACT_ATOMS: atom_id res chain seq x y z
N MET A 1 2.37 -13.26 9.52
CA MET A 1 2.21 -12.13 8.59
C MET A 1 3.41 -12.09 7.65
N ILE A 2 3.17 -12.11 6.35
CA ILE A 2 4.20 -11.96 5.31
C ILE A 2 3.91 -10.64 4.59
N VAL A 3 4.93 -9.78 4.42
CA VAL A 3 4.78 -8.48 3.75
C VAL A 3 5.62 -8.49 2.47
N MET A 4 4.98 -8.18 1.35
CA MET A 4 5.64 -8.10 0.05
C MET A 4 6.12 -6.67 -0.22
N ALA A 5 7.43 -6.48 -0.30
CA ALA A 5 8.06 -5.19 -0.63
C ALA A 5 8.75 -5.26 -1.99
N GLY A 6 8.77 -4.14 -2.72
CA GLY A 6 9.39 -4.08 -4.05
C GLY A 6 8.82 -2.96 -4.91
N MET A 7 9.49 -2.66 -6.01
CA MET A 7 9.11 -1.58 -6.92
C MET A 7 7.74 -1.81 -7.59
N ILE A 8 7.15 -0.74 -8.13
CA ILE A 8 5.97 -0.83 -8.99
C ILE A 8 6.32 -1.72 -10.18
N GLY A 9 5.43 -2.66 -10.54
CA GLY A 9 5.68 -3.61 -11.62
C GLY A 9 6.51 -4.84 -11.25
N ALA A 10 7.02 -4.96 -10.01
CA ALA A 10 7.83 -6.12 -9.58
C ALA A 10 7.02 -7.44 -9.39
N GLY A 11 5.73 -7.48 -9.75
CA GLY A 11 4.90 -8.69 -9.63
C GLY A 11 4.40 -9.02 -8.22
N LYS A 12 4.49 -8.09 -7.26
CA LYS A 12 4.10 -8.31 -5.86
C LYS A 12 2.70 -8.90 -5.70
N THR A 13 1.71 -8.36 -6.42
CA THR A 13 0.32 -8.86 -6.40
C THR A 13 0.27 -10.33 -6.79
N THR A 14 0.90 -10.69 -7.91
CA THR A 14 0.96 -12.08 -8.42
C THR A 14 1.59 -13.04 -7.42
N TYR A 15 2.71 -12.66 -6.81
CA TYR A 15 3.35 -13.52 -5.80
C TYR A 15 2.55 -13.59 -4.50
N THR A 16 1.92 -12.49 -4.07
CA THR A 16 1.04 -12.48 -2.90
C THR A 16 -0.10 -13.48 -3.07
N THR A 17 -0.77 -13.47 -4.23
CA THR A 17 -1.84 -14.42 -4.54
C THR A 17 -1.35 -15.87 -4.49
N LYS A 18 -0.25 -16.18 -5.18
CA LYS A 18 0.30 -17.55 -5.23
C LYS A 18 0.72 -18.07 -3.85
N ILE A 19 1.40 -17.24 -3.06
CA ILE A 19 1.83 -17.60 -1.70
C ILE A 19 0.61 -17.79 -0.79
N ALA A 20 -0.40 -16.93 -0.91
CA ALA A 20 -1.61 -17.04 -0.10
C ALA A 20 -2.40 -18.31 -0.41
N GLU A 21 -2.51 -18.69 -1.69
CA GLU A 21 -3.12 -19.95 -2.12
C GLU A 21 -2.37 -21.17 -1.57
N GLU A 22 -1.04 -21.22 -1.73
CA GLU A 22 -0.21 -22.33 -1.27
C GLU A 22 -0.26 -22.50 0.27
N LEU A 23 -0.23 -21.39 1.00
CA LEU A 23 -0.27 -21.40 2.46
C LEU A 23 -1.70 -21.43 3.03
N GLN A 24 -2.73 -21.42 2.17
CA GLN A 24 -4.14 -21.34 2.56
C GLN A 24 -4.43 -20.16 3.51
N THR A 25 -3.83 -19.00 3.23
CA THR A 25 -3.97 -17.78 4.03
C THR A 25 -4.77 -16.72 3.28
N GLN A 26 -5.29 -15.74 4.01
CA GLN A 26 -5.99 -14.59 3.41
C GLN A 26 -4.98 -13.58 2.84
N PRO A 27 -5.03 -13.27 1.53
CA PRO A 27 -4.21 -12.22 0.96
C PRO A 27 -4.78 -10.82 1.26
N PHE A 28 -3.89 -9.85 1.46
CA PHE A 28 -4.21 -8.43 1.60
C PHE A 28 -3.48 -7.64 0.52
N TYR A 29 -4.19 -6.73 -0.15
CA TYR A 29 -3.65 -5.93 -1.27
C TYR A 29 -3.73 -4.44 -0.96
N GLU A 30 -2.84 -3.65 -1.56
CA GLU A 30 -2.91 -2.18 -1.48
C GLU A 30 -4.16 -1.70 -2.24
N ALA A 31 -5.01 -0.92 -1.56
CA ALA A 31 -6.21 -0.34 -2.16
C ALA A 31 -5.84 0.72 -3.20
N VAL A 32 -6.43 0.63 -4.40
CA VAL A 32 -6.31 1.63 -5.47
C VAL A 32 -7.35 2.72 -5.22
N ASP A 33 -7.12 3.51 -4.17
CA ASP A 33 -8.00 4.62 -3.83
C ASP A 33 -7.47 5.92 -4.42
N GLU A 34 -8.36 6.80 -4.87
CA GLU A 34 -7.96 8.17 -5.23
C GLU A 34 -7.33 8.86 -4.02
N ASN A 35 -6.07 9.27 -4.17
CA ASN A 35 -5.34 9.99 -3.14
C ASN A 35 -5.62 11.50 -3.30
N PRO A 36 -6.37 12.14 -2.39
CA PRO A 36 -6.78 13.54 -2.52
C PRO A 36 -5.61 14.53 -2.40
N ILE A 37 -4.43 14.08 -1.94
CA ILE A 37 -3.23 14.89 -1.78
C ILE A 37 -2.31 14.77 -3.01
N LEU A 38 -2.46 13.71 -3.80
CA LEU A 38 -1.54 13.42 -4.91
C LEU A 38 -1.56 14.51 -5.99
N ASN A 39 -2.75 15.00 -6.35
CA ASN A 39 -2.88 16.11 -7.31
C ASN A 39 -2.20 17.38 -6.80
N LYS A 40 -2.42 17.72 -5.52
CA LYS A 40 -1.78 18.87 -4.87
C LYS A 40 -0.26 18.72 -4.81
N TYR A 41 0.23 17.51 -4.56
CA TYR A 41 1.65 17.22 -4.59
C TYR A 41 2.29 17.45 -5.96
N TYR A 42 1.59 17.09 -7.05
CA TYR A 42 2.08 17.40 -8.39
C TYR A 42 2.11 18.90 -8.70
N GLU A 43 1.30 19.72 -8.02
CA GLU A 43 1.33 21.19 -8.13
C GLU A 43 2.47 21.81 -7.32
N ASP A 44 2.72 21.34 -6.08
CA ASP A 44 3.74 21.87 -5.18
C ASP A 44 4.34 20.78 -4.26
N PRO A 45 5.39 20.08 -4.72
CA PRO A 45 6.00 18.99 -3.95
C PRO A 45 6.58 19.43 -2.60
N GLU A 46 7.14 20.64 -2.50
CA GLU A 46 7.75 21.14 -1.26
C GLU A 46 6.69 21.35 -0.18
N LYS A 47 5.54 21.91 -0.56
CA LYS A 47 4.44 22.18 0.38
C LYS A 47 3.68 20.92 0.77
N TYR A 48 3.43 20.00 -0.17
CA TYR A 48 2.53 18.86 0.06
C TYR A 48 3.26 17.53 0.29
N GLY A 49 4.58 17.47 0.13
CA GLY A 49 5.38 16.25 0.31
C GLY A 49 5.17 15.60 1.68
N PHE A 50 5.19 16.39 2.76
CA PHE A 50 4.96 15.86 4.11
C PHE A 50 3.55 15.27 4.27
N ALA A 51 2.52 16.00 3.85
CA ALA A 51 1.14 15.54 3.93
C ALA A 51 0.91 14.25 3.13
N LEU A 52 1.53 14.14 1.94
CA LEU A 52 1.46 12.95 1.10
C LEU A 52 2.08 11.74 1.81
N GLN A 53 3.24 11.89 2.45
CA GLN A 53 3.88 10.81 3.19
C GLN A 53 3.04 10.37 4.41
N ILE A 54 2.46 11.30 5.16
CA ILE A 54 1.56 10.99 6.28
C ILE A 54 0.32 10.23 5.81
N TYR A 55 -0.24 10.58 4.65
CA TYR A 55 -1.35 9.85 4.05
C TYR A 55 -0.99 8.39 3.75
N PHE A 56 0.16 8.16 3.10
CA PHE A 56 0.64 6.80 2.82
C PHE A 56 0.91 6.01 4.11
N LEU A 57 1.49 6.65 5.13
CA LEU A 57 1.72 6.03 6.44
C LEU A 57 0.41 5.56 7.08
N ASN A 58 -0.62 6.43 7.12
CA ASN A 58 -1.91 6.10 7.72
C ASN A 58 -2.62 4.96 6.96
N LYS A 59 -2.58 4.96 5.62
CA LYS A 59 -3.13 3.89 4.80
C LYS A 59 -2.46 2.54 5.09
N ARG A 60 -1.12 2.50 5.12
CA ARG A 60 -0.36 1.29 5.46
C ARG A 60 -0.66 0.81 6.87
N PHE A 61 -0.72 1.71 7.84
CA PHE A 61 -1.03 1.35 9.22
C PHE A 61 -2.43 0.73 9.34
N LYS A 62 -3.44 1.30 8.66
CA LYS A 62 -4.79 0.73 8.61
C LYS A 62 -4.79 -0.68 8.00
N SER A 63 -4.12 -0.87 6.86
CA SER A 63 -4.02 -2.18 6.19
C SER A 63 -3.33 -3.23 7.05
N ILE A 64 -2.25 -2.87 7.76
CA ILE A 64 -1.57 -3.77 8.70
C ILE A 64 -2.52 -4.15 9.84
N LYS A 65 -3.27 -3.19 10.40
CA LYS A 65 -4.24 -3.50 11.47
C LYS A 65 -5.31 -4.48 11.00
N GLU A 66 -5.88 -4.30 9.82
CA GLU A 66 -6.86 -5.22 9.22
C GLU A 66 -6.29 -6.61 8.93
N ALA A 67 -4.96 -6.72 8.73
CA ALA A 67 -4.29 -7.99 8.50
C ALA A 67 -3.82 -8.70 9.78
N VAL A 68 -3.70 -7.97 10.90
CA VAL A 68 -3.35 -8.54 12.22
C VAL A 68 -4.60 -8.93 13.02
N PHE A 69 -5.66 -8.13 12.94
CA PHE A 69 -6.87 -8.23 13.76
C PHE A 69 -8.09 -8.50 12.89
#